data_AF-A0A1V2J947-F1
#
_entry.id   AF-A0A1V2J947-F1
#
_cell.length_a   1.000
_cell.length_b   1.000
_cell.length_c   1.000
_cell.angle_alpha   90.00
_cell.angle_beta   90.00
_cell.angle_gamma   90.00
#
_symmetry.space_group_name_H-M   'P 1'
#
loop_
_entity.id
_entity.type
_entity.pdbx_description
1 polymer ?
#
loop_
_entity_poly.entity_id
_entity_poly.type
_entity_poly.pdbx_seq_one_letter_code
_entity_poly.pdbx_strand_id
1 'polypeptide(L)'
;MQVVNWLPRTELPFAAPSRPELLQALEPYEAFESSGEEAAAPVAVVKPTPETRPVVERAKIEVPRPAPITKAAKVVEEAAPVVKAPVVPPPRFALQLLRAGRCLLLVELPTGERFQTRDPAYMLLKDMLRAAGLPDSPQIVGDPVRWPLLVRGNMDQGPEAARDFVQGFVSARLEDEPCVCLWLIGLPAVRFAGEANAEAWYRELQVESLGSVWALPGLELLMEEPQRKADVWQAMRRLMARWKTTDE
;
A
#
# COMPACT_ATOMS: atom_id res chain seq x y z
N MET A 1 -2.56 32.64 -28.44
CA MET A 1 -3.35 31.60 -29.14
C MET A 1 -2.69 30.25 -28.83
N GLN A 2 -3.23 29.50 -27.88
CA GLN A 2 -2.77 28.14 -27.59
C GLN A 2 -3.59 27.17 -28.44
N VAL A 3 -2.90 26.32 -29.21
CA VAL A 3 -3.54 25.23 -29.95
C VAL A 3 -3.80 24.12 -28.95
N VAL A 4 -5.07 23.84 -28.67
CA VAL A 4 -5.50 22.83 -27.69
C VAL A 4 -5.66 21.43 -28.28
N ASN A 5 -5.74 21.31 -29.61
CA ASN A 5 -5.84 20.03 -30.31
C ASN A 5 -5.30 20.18 -31.74
N TRP A 6 -4.54 19.19 -32.22
CA TRP A 6 -4.00 19.16 -33.58
C TRP A 6 -4.35 17.82 -34.24
N LEU A 7 -5.05 17.88 -35.37
CA LEU A 7 -5.44 16.72 -36.16
C LEU A 7 -4.63 16.67 -37.46
N PRO A 8 -3.95 15.55 -37.78
CA PRO A 8 -3.26 15.40 -39.05
C PRO A 8 -4.27 15.42 -40.21
N ARG A 9 -3.95 16.17 -41.27
CA ARG A 9 -4.80 16.30 -42.48
C ARG A 9 -4.58 15.19 -43.52
N THR A 10 -3.65 14.28 -43.25
CA THR A 10 -3.26 13.17 -44.14
C THR A 10 -3.34 11.86 -43.37
N GLU A 11 -3.93 10.85 -43.99
CA GLU A 11 -3.94 9.50 -43.44
C GLU A 11 -2.51 8.94 -43.36
N LEU A 12 -2.16 8.40 -42.21
CA LEU A 12 -0.85 7.77 -42.01
C LEU A 12 -0.89 6.36 -42.61
N PRO A 13 0.16 5.93 -43.33
CA PRO A 13 0.24 4.56 -43.82
C PRO A 13 0.21 3.59 -42.63
N PHE A 14 -0.59 2.52 -42.75
CA PHE A 14 -0.82 1.47 -41.73
C PHE A 14 -1.65 1.91 -40.51
N ALA A 15 -2.20 3.13 -40.47
CA ALA A 15 -3.15 3.52 -39.43
C ALA A 15 -4.55 2.96 -39.69
N ALA A 16 -5.29 2.68 -38.63
CA ALA A 16 -6.71 2.36 -38.74
C ALA A 16 -7.49 3.55 -39.33
N PRO A 17 -8.57 3.30 -40.10
CA PRO A 17 -9.41 4.36 -40.65
C PRO A 17 -9.91 5.31 -39.56
N SER A 18 -9.84 6.61 -39.82
CA SER A 18 -10.34 7.61 -38.88
C SER A 18 -11.86 7.52 -38.72
N ARG A 19 -12.36 7.72 -37.49
CA ARG A 19 -13.80 7.71 -37.16
C ARG A 19 -14.26 9.14 -36.87
N PRO A 20 -14.74 9.88 -37.88
CA PRO A 20 -15.07 11.31 -37.74
C PRO A 20 -16.23 11.57 -36.78
N GLU A 21 -17.06 10.56 -36.49
CA GLU A 21 -18.17 10.65 -35.55
C GLU A 21 -17.70 10.92 -34.12
N LEU A 22 -16.48 10.49 -33.76
CA LEU A 22 -15.89 10.74 -32.44
C LEU A 22 -15.43 12.18 -32.23
N LEU A 23 -15.31 12.96 -33.30
CA LEU A 23 -14.95 14.37 -33.25
C LEU A 23 -16.18 15.29 -33.17
N GLN A 24 -17.40 14.73 -33.28
CA GLN A 24 -18.62 15.51 -33.11
C GLN A 24 -18.76 15.91 -31.64
N ALA A 25 -19.06 17.19 -31.42
CA ALA A 25 -19.38 17.67 -30.08
C ALA A 25 -20.65 16.93 -29.61
N LEU A 26 -20.52 16.20 -28.50
CA LEU A 26 -21.67 15.59 -27.82
C LEU A 26 -22.69 16.69 -27.56
N GLU A 27 -23.93 16.49 -28.02
CA GLU A 27 -25.02 17.40 -27.69
C GLU A 27 -25.12 17.51 -26.17
N PRO A 28 -25.33 18.71 -25.62
CA PRO A 28 -25.54 18.87 -24.19
C PRO A 28 -26.71 17.98 -23.79
N TYR A 29 -26.44 17.06 -22.86
CA TYR A 29 -27.45 16.21 -22.26
C TYR A 29 -28.51 17.13 -21.64
N GLU A 30 -29.70 17.21 -22.24
CA GLU A 30 -30.84 17.84 -21.61
C GLU A 30 -31.14 17.03 -20.35
N ALA A 31 -30.87 17.64 -19.19
CA ALA A 31 -31.23 17.06 -17.92
C ALA A 31 -32.74 16.83 -17.93
N PHE A 32 -33.15 15.57 -17.81
CA PHE A 32 -34.53 15.23 -17.50
C PHE A 32 -34.99 16.08 -16.32
N GLU A 33 -36.09 16.81 -16.50
CA GLU A 33 -36.74 17.52 -15.40
C GLU A 33 -37.08 16.50 -14.31
N SER A 34 -36.33 16.59 -13.21
CA SER A 34 -36.65 15.95 -11.95
C SER A 34 -38.05 16.43 -11.56
N SER A 35 -39.05 15.59 -11.79
CA SER A 35 -40.39 15.78 -11.24
C SER A 35 -40.25 16.08 -9.74
N GLY A 36 -40.80 17.21 -9.33
CA GLY A 36 -40.64 17.75 -8.00
C GLY A 36 -41.16 16.79 -6.95
N GLU A 37 -40.24 16.20 -6.19
CA GLU A 37 -40.55 15.64 -4.89
C GLU A 37 -40.13 16.66 -3.83
N GLU A 38 -41.17 17.19 -3.22
CA GLU A 38 -41.25 18.16 -2.14
C GLU A 38 -40.03 18.20 -1.20
N ALA A 39 -39.41 19.37 -1.15
CA ALA A 39 -38.35 19.69 -0.19
C ALA A 39 -38.88 19.53 1.25
N ALA A 40 -38.45 18.47 1.92
CA ALA A 40 -38.60 18.34 3.36
C ALA A 40 -37.86 19.50 4.05
N ALA A 41 -38.58 20.20 4.93
CA ALA A 41 -38.09 21.36 5.67
C ALA A 41 -36.83 21.04 6.49
N PRO A 42 -35.89 22.00 6.65
CA PRO A 42 -34.70 21.79 7.45
C PRO A 42 -35.07 21.64 8.93
N VAL A 43 -34.77 20.47 9.49
CA VAL A 43 -34.90 20.22 10.92
C VAL A 43 -33.86 21.07 11.67
N ALA A 44 -34.35 21.92 12.57
CA ALA A 44 -33.52 22.83 13.36
C ALA A 44 -32.51 22.08 14.24
N VAL A 45 -31.24 22.43 14.10
CA VAL A 45 -30.15 21.97 14.97
C VAL A 45 -30.33 22.60 16.36
N VAL A 46 -30.72 21.78 17.34
CA VAL A 46 -30.72 22.15 18.75
C VAL A 46 -29.27 22.13 19.25
N LYS A 47 -28.74 23.32 19.60
CA LYS A 47 -27.47 23.47 20.32
C LYS A 47 -27.59 22.85 21.72
N PRO A 48 -26.67 22.00 22.16
CA PRO A 48 -26.60 21.62 23.57
C PRO A 48 -25.98 22.76 24.39
N THR A 49 -26.78 23.32 25.30
CA THR A 49 -26.38 24.24 26.37
C THR A 49 -25.56 23.47 27.41
N PRO A 50 -24.43 24.00 27.90
CA PRO A 50 -23.61 23.33 28.90
C PRO A 50 -24.28 23.40 30.28
N GLU A 51 -24.58 22.24 30.88
CA GLU A 51 -24.98 22.16 32.29
C GLU A 51 -23.74 22.12 33.19
N THR A 52 -23.63 23.18 33.98
CA THR A 52 -22.74 23.35 35.13
C THR A 52 -23.00 22.28 36.19
N ARG A 53 -21.98 21.53 36.59
CA ARG A 53 -21.99 20.73 37.83
C ARG A 53 -20.86 21.15 38.77
N PRO A 54 -21.10 21.06 40.09
CA PRO A 54 -20.47 21.92 41.08
C PRO A 54 -19.04 21.53 41.44
N VAL A 55 -18.29 22.56 41.82
CA VAL A 55 -17.00 22.53 42.51
C VAL A 55 -17.15 21.85 43.86
N VAL A 56 -16.36 20.80 44.11
CA VAL A 56 -16.06 20.33 45.48
C VAL A 56 -14.55 20.45 45.69
N GLU A 57 -14.24 21.19 46.75
CA GLU A 57 -12.92 21.70 47.11
C GLU A 57 -12.12 20.68 47.94
N ARG A 58 -10.89 20.43 47.48
CA ARG A 58 -9.63 20.13 48.19
C ARG A 58 -9.64 19.13 49.37
N ALA A 59 -8.91 18.03 49.16
CA ALA A 59 -8.05 17.46 50.19
C ALA A 59 -6.59 17.55 49.73
N LYS A 60 -5.81 18.38 50.43
CA LYS A 60 -4.35 18.49 50.34
C LYS A 60 -3.75 17.12 50.68
N ILE A 61 -3.14 16.45 49.70
CA ILE A 61 -2.20 15.37 49.96
C ILE A 61 -0.80 16.00 49.94
N GLU A 62 -0.24 16.10 51.14
CA GLU A 62 1.07 16.66 51.40
C GLU A 62 2.15 15.80 50.75
N VAL A 63 3.04 16.46 50.02
CA VAL A 63 4.24 15.90 49.42
C VAL A 63 5.32 15.85 50.50
N PRO A 64 5.86 14.68 50.89
CA PRO A 64 7.10 14.63 51.66
C PRO A 64 8.29 14.54 50.70
N ARG A 65 8.99 15.66 50.53
CA ARG A 65 10.38 15.71 50.04
C ARG A 65 11.33 15.42 51.22
N PRO A 66 12.61 15.05 50.99
CA PRO A 66 13.26 13.93 51.66
C PRO A 66 14.21 14.40 52.77
N ALA A 67 14.57 13.50 53.69
CA ALA A 67 15.75 13.67 54.54
C ALA A 67 16.61 12.38 54.48
N PRO A 68 17.96 12.51 54.55
CA PRO A 68 18.89 11.48 54.12
C PRO A 68 19.37 10.62 55.29
N ILE A 69 19.45 9.29 55.13
CA ILE A 69 20.18 8.41 56.05
C ILE A 69 20.91 7.31 55.26
N THR A 70 22.23 7.47 55.26
CA THR A 70 23.35 6.51 55.23
C THR A 70 23.16 5.04 54.83
N LYS A 71 23.91 4.66 53.78
CA LYS A 71 24.74 3.44 53.55
C LYS A 71 24.48 2.18 54.40
N ALA A 72 24.13 1.08 53.71
CA ALA A 72 24.69 -0.26 53.88
C ALA A 72 24.47 -1.03 52.55
N ALA A 73 25.54 -1.32 51.81
CA ALA A 73 26.16 -2.64 51.67
C ALA A 73 25.77 -3.31 50.33
N LYS A 74 26.78 -3.37 49.45
CA LYS A 74 26.84 -4.05 48.15
C LYS A 74 26.25 -5.47 48.18
N VAL A 75 25.39 -5.76 47.21
CA VAL A 75 25.46 -7.02 46.47
C VAL A 75 25.68 -6.61 45.01
N VAL A 76 26.93 -6.78 44.57
CA VAL A 76 27.28 -6.66 43.15
C VAL A 76 27.02 -8.03 42.57
N GLU A 77 25.84 -8.19 41.98
CA GLU A 77 25.65 -9.19 40.94
C GLU A 77 26.01 -8.49 39.63
N GLU A 78 27.15 -8.90 39.07
CA GLU A 78 27.76 -8.37 37.87
C GLU A 78 26.90 -8.78 36.66
N ALA A 79 25.79 -8.07 36.46
CA ALA A 79 25.05 -8.11 35.21
C ALA A 79 25.94 -7.46 34.15
N ALA A 80 26.59 -8.31 33.34
CA ALA A 80 27.33 -7.92 32.17
C ALA A 80 26.55 -6.86 31.38
N PRO A 81 27.18 -5.76 30.94
CA PRO A 81 26.47 -4.73 30.20
C PRO A 81 26.00 -5.33 28.88
N VAL A 82 24.69 -5.57 28.78
CA VAL A 82 24.04 -5.86 27.51
C VAL A 82 24.32 -4.65 26.62
N VAL A 83 25.24 -4.84 25.69
CA VAL A 83 25.57 -3.89 24.64
C VAL A 83 24.27 -3.60 23.93
N LYS A 84 23.67 -2.43 24.20
CA LYS A 84 22.46 -1.98 23.53
C LYS A 84 22.79 -1.91 22.05
N ALA A 85 22.24 -2.84 21.29
CA ALA A 85 22.28 -2.79 19.84
C ALA A 85 21.85 -1.38 19.38
N PRO A 86 22.53 -0.78 18.39
CA PRO A 86 22.20 0.55 17.92
C PRO A 86 20.72 0.58 17.54
N VAL A 87 19.97 1.53 18.13
CA VAL A 87 18.55 1.71 17.86
C VAL A 87 18.42 2.23 16.43
N VAL A 88 18.27 1.31 15.48
CA VAL A 88 17.95 1.65 14.09
C VAL A 88 16.58 2.31 14.08
N PRO A 89 16.42 3.50 13.48
CA PRO A 89 15.11 4.14 13.43
C PRO A 89 14.09 3.21 12.74
N PRO A 90 12.84 3.17 13.23
CA PRO A 90 11.82 2.29 12.67
C PRO A 90 11.61 2.62 11.19
N PRO A 91 11.56 1.61 10.30
CA PRO A 91 11.32 1.84 8.89
C PRO A 91 9.95 2.51 8.69
N ARG A 92 9.76 3.21 7.58
CA ARG A 92 8.48 3.83 7.24
C ARG A 92 8.07 3.41 5.85
N PHE A 93 6.92 2.77 5.73
CA PHE A 93 6.39 2.33 4.45
C PHE A 93 4.89 2.05 4.55
N ALA A 94 4.25 1.96 3.40
CA ALA A 94 2.90 1.46 3.27
C ALA A 94 2.84 0.43 2.15
N LEU A 95 2.16 -0.70 2.39
CA LEU A 95 1.99 -1.79 1.45
C LEU A 95 0.51 -2.13 1.30
N GLN A 96 0.04 -2.28 0.07
CA GLN A 96 -1.30 -2.78 -0.23
C GLN A 96 -1.19 -4.19 -0.80
N LEU A 97 -1.98 -5.12 -0.25
CA LEU A 97 -2.16 -6.43 -0.83
C LEU A 97 -3.34 -6.41 -1.80
N LEU A 98 -3.14 -6.98 -2.99
CA LEU A 98 -4.17 -7.17 -4.00
C LEU A 98 -4.18 -8.62 -4.51
N ARG A 99 -5.32 -9.07 -5.01
CA ARG A 99 -5.48 -10.37 -5.67
C ARG A 99 -5.84 -10.19 -7.14
N ALA A 100 -5.11 -10.87 -8.01
CA ALA A 100 -5.39 -10.93 -9.45
C ALA A 100 -5.41 -12.40 -9.89
N GLY A 101 -6.60 -13.00 -9.88
CA GLY A 101 -6.76 -14.43 -10.13
C GLY A 101 -5.94 -15.27 -9.15
N ARG A 102 -5.04 -16.12 -9.68
CA ARG A 102 -4.19 -17.03 -8.90
C ARG A 102 -2.89 -16.40 -8.37
N CYS A 103 -2.72 -15.08 -8.54
CA CYS A 103 -1.56 -14.35 -8.06
C CYS A 103 -1.97 -13.33 -7.00
N LEU A 104 -1.12 -13.18 -5.98
CA LEU A 104 -1.20 -12.09 -5.01
C LEU A 104 -0.13 -11.05 -5.34
N LEU A 105 -0.42 -9.79 -5.03
CA LEU A 105 0.47 -8.66 -5.30
C LEU A 105 0.58 -7.84 -4.03
N LEU A 106 1.78 -7.74 -3.47
CA LEU A 106 2.11 -6.84 -2.37
C LEU A 106 2.82 -5.61 -2.95
N VAL A 107 2.13 -4.48 -2.94
CA VAL A 107 2.53 -3.29 -3.70
C VAL A 107 2.84 -2.14 -2.76
N GLU A 108 4.00 -1.51 -2.97
CA GLU A 108 4.41 -0.28 -2.29
C GLU A 108 3.51 0.91 -2.65
N LEU A 109 3.10 1.64 -1.62
CA LEU A 109 2.36 2.89 -1.71
C LEU A 109 3.24 4.05 -1.19
N PRO A 110 3.91 4.81 -2.07
CA PRO A 110 4.82 5.88 -1.65
C PRO A 110 4.15 6.98 -0.81
N THR A 111 2.90 7.31 -1.14
CA THR A 111 2.06 8.27 -0.38
C THR A 111 1.36 7.63 0.82
N GLY A 112 1.36 6.30 0.87
CA GLY A 112 0.53 5.51 1.77
C GLY A 112 -0.97 5.56 1.49
N GLU A 113 -1.43 6.25 0.45
CA GLU A 113 -2.85 6.27 0.10
C GLU A 113 -3.23 5.02 -0.70
N ARG A 114 -4.49 4.59 -0.61
CA ARG A 114 -4.99 3.48 -1.45
C ARG A 114 -4.99 3.92 -2.91
N PHE A 115 -4.82 2.95 -3.81
CA PHE A 115 -4.92 3.20 -5.25
C PHE A 115 -6.25 3.82 -5.63
N GLN A 116 -6.17 4.88 -6.41
CA GLN A 116 -7.32 5.50 -7.07
C GLN A 116 -7.39 5.03 -8.52
N THR A 117 -8.59 4.97 -9.09
CA THR A 117 -8.76 4.47 -10.47
C THR A 117 -7.99 5.28 -11.52
N ARG A 118 -7.75 6.58 -11.26
CA ARG A 118 -7.01 7.48 -12.15
C ARG A 118 -5.51 7.58 -11.80
N ASP A 119 -5.04 6.84 -10.81
CA ASP A 119 -3.64 6.83 -10.43
C ASP A 119 -2.78 6.21 -11.56
N PRO A 120 -1.79 6.94 -12.10
CA PRO A 120 -0.88 6.41 -13.12
C PRO A 120 -0.17 5.11 -12.72
N ALA A 121 0.23 4.96 -11.45
CA ALA A 121 0.88 3.75 -10.97
C ALA A 121 -0.10 2.57 -11.01
N TYR A 122 -1.35 2.80 -10.62
CA TYR A 122 -2.40 1.78 -10.71
C TYR A 122 -2.70 1.40 -12.16
N MET A 123 -2.73 2.37 -13.09
CA MET A 123 -2.92 2.08 -14.52
C MET A 123 -1.77 1.24 -15.08
N LEU A 124 -0.51 1.54 -14.71
CA LEU A 124 0.64 0.72 -15.06
C LEU A 124 0.51 -0.71 -14.51
N LEU A 125 0.08 -0.86 -13.25
CA LEU A 125 -0.17 -2.17 -12.65
C LEU A 125 -1.20 -2.98 -13.44
N LYS A 126 -2.31 -2.35 -13.84
CA LYS A 126 -3.35 -2.98 -14.66
C LYS A 126 -2.81 -3.41 -16.03
N ASP A 127 -2.00 -2.58 -16.67
CA ASP A 127 -1.36 -2.92 -17.95
C ASP A 127 -0.37 -4.10 -17.80
N MET A 128 0.37 -4.16 -16.69
CA MET A 128 1.24 -5.30 -16.38
C MET A 128 0.44 -6.59 -16.17
N LEU A 129 -0.66 -6.54 -15.42
CA LEU A 129 -1.56 -7.67 -15.21
C LEU A 129 -2.16 -8.17 -16.52
N ARG A 130 -2.64 -7.25 -17.36
CA ARG A 130 -3.15 -7.57 -18.71
C ARG A 130 -2.09 -8.24 -19.57
N ALA A 131 -0.86 -7.71 -19.57
CA ALA A 131 0.25 -8.27 -20.32
C ALA A 131 0.67 -9.66 -19.81
N ALA A 132 0.51 -9.92 -18.50
CA ALA A 132 0.73 -11.23 -17.89
C ALA A 132 -0.38 -12.26 -18.22
N GLY A 133 -1.52 -11.83 -18.76
CA GLY A 133 -2.72 -12.66 -18.94
C GLY A 133 -3.50 -12.89 -17.64
N LEU A 134 -3.30 -12.04 -16.64
CA LEU A 134 -4.05 -12.04 -15.38
C LEU A 134 -5.25 -11.07 -15.47
N PRO A 135 -6.27 -11.20 -14.60
CA PRO A 135 -7.35 -10.23 -14.51
C PRO A 135 -6.79 -8.81 -14.27
N ASP A 136 -7.17 -7.85 -15.09
CA ASP A 136 -6.69 -6.45 -15.04
C ASP A 136 -7.48 -5.57 -14.05
N SER A 137 -8.37 -6.19 -13.26
CA SER A 137 -9.11 -5.58 -12.15
C SER A 137 -8.75 -6.28 -10.84
N PRO A 138 -7.55 -6.01 -10.29
CA PRO A 138 -7.11 -6.65 -9.06
C PRO A 138 -8.01 -6.24 -7.89
N GLN A 139 -8.40 -7.22 -7.06
CA GLN A 139 -9.22 -7.00 -5.88
C GLN A 139 -8.36 -6.54 -4.71
N ILE A 140 -8.76 -5.47 -4.03
CA ILE A 140 -8.09 -4.97 -2.83
C ILE A 140 -8.36 -5.93 -1.67
N VAL A 141 -7.29 -6.45 -1.06
CA VAL A 141 -7.39 -7.38 0.06
C VAL A 141 -7.07 -6.63 1.35
N GLY A 142 -8.12 -6.33 2.13
CA GLY A 142 -7.99 -5.67 3.43
C GLY A 142 -7.43 -4.24 3.35
N ASP A 143 -7.03 -3.73 4.51
CA ASP A 143 -6.44 -2.40 4.65
C ASP A 143 -4.95 -2.37 4.30
N PRO A 144 -4.42 -1.24 3.79
CA PRO A 144 -2.99 -1.07 3.62
C PRO A 144 -2.24 -1.28 4.94
N VAL A 145 -1.19 -2.08 4.89
CA VAL A 145 -0.22 -2.21 5.98
C VAL A 145 0.58 -0.92 6.04
N ARG A 146 0.49 -0.19 7.16
CA ARG A 146 1.28 1.02 7.41
C ARG A 146 2.24 0.76 8.56
N TRP A 147 3.52 0.96 8.30
CA TRP A 147 4.57 0.84 9.31
C TRP A 147 5.26 2.20 9.49
N PRO A 148 5.56 2.65 10.73
CA PRO A 148 5.22 2.04 12.02
C PRO A 148 3.70 1.99 12.30
N LEU A 149 3.27 1.00 13.07
CA LEU A 149 1.92 0.85 13.55
C LEU A 149 1.58 1.96 14.56
N LEU A 150 0.40 2.58 14.41
CA LEU A 150 -0.13 3.59 15.33
C LEU A 150 -0.71 2.96 16.61
N VAL A 151 0.12 2.20 17.35
CA VAL A 151 -0.28 1.54 18.58
C VAL A 151 0.18 2.36 19.79
N ARG A 152 -0.65 2.44 20.82
CA ARG A 152 -0.25 3.00 22.12
C ARG A 152 0.58 1.95 22.86
N GLY A 153 1.88 2.20 23.02
CA GLY A 153 2.74 1.32 23.81
C GLY A 153 4.20 1.38 23.37
N ASN A 154 5.07 0.73 24.14
CA ASN A 154 6.48 0.56 23.81
C ASN A 154 6.70 -0.80 23.12
N MET A 155 6.08 -0.98 21.95
CA MET A 155 6.31 -2.16 21.09
C MET A 155 7.54 -1.92 20.24
N ASP A 156 8.35 -2.96 20.03
CA ASP A 156 9.46 -2.89 19.08
C ASP A 156 8.91 -2.73 17.66
N GLN A 157 9.33 -1.67 16.99
CA GLN A 157 8.94 -1.37 15.62
C GLN A 157 10.15 -1.34 14.67
N GLY A 158 11.22 -2.04 15.05
CA GLY A 158 12.42 -2.21 14.26
C GLY A 158 12.20 -3.01 12.96
N PRO A 159 13.25 -3.15 12.14
CA PRO A 159 13.17 -3.84 10.85
C PRO A 159 12.75 -5.31 10.93
N GLU A 160 13.18 -6.04 11.96
CA GLU A 160 12.81 -7.45 12.16
C GLU A 160 11.32 -7.57 12.49
N ALA A 161 10.82 -6.77 13.43
CA ALA A 161 9.38 -6.73 13.75
C ALA A 161 8.53 -6.35 12.54
N ALA A 162 9.02 -5.45 11.68
CA ALA A 162 8.33 -5.09 10.43
C ALA A 162 8.26 -6.28 9.44
N ARG A 163 9.35 -7.05 9.31
CA ARG A 163 9.39 -8.26 8.48
C ARG A 163 8.40 -9.29 9.01
N ASP A 164 8.48 -9.62 10.29
CA ASP A 164 7.65 -10.65 10.90
C ASP A 164 6.16 -10.29 10.78
N PHE A 165 5.82 -9.01 10.96
CA PHE A 165 4.45 -8.52 10.74
C PHE A 165 4.00 -8.67 9.28
N VAL A 166 4.81 -8.22 8.32
CA VAL A 166 4.45 -8.27 6.89
C VAL A 166 4.32 -9.71 6.41
N GLN A 167 5.28 -10.58 6.75
CA GLN A 167 5.21 -11.99 6.38
C GLN A 167 4.02 -12.69 7.03
N GLY A 168 3.75 -12.45 8.32
CA GLY A 168 2.58 -13.00 8.99
C GLY A 168 1.26 -12.54 8.36
N PHE A 169 1.16 -11.25 8.01
CA PHE A 169 -0.01 -10.69 7.33
C PHE A 169 -0.25 -11.33 5.95
N VAL A 170 0.80 -11.53 5.15
CA VAL A 170 0.66 -12.13 3.82
C VAL A 170 0.43 -13.64 3.90
N SER A 171 1.12 -14.33 4.82
CA SER A 171 0.97 -15.77 5.05
C SER A 171 -0.47 -16.13 5.40
N ALA A 172 -1.10 -15.39 6.31
CA ALA A 172 -2.52 -15.57 6.64
C ALA A 172 -3.44 -15.46 5.41
N ARG A 173 -3.11 -14.62 4.41
CA ARG A 173 -3.90 -14.46 3.18
C ARG A 173 -3.63 -15.54 2.14
N LEU A 174 -2.44 -16.13 2.16
CA LEU A 174 -2.08 -17.28 1.33
C LEU A 174 -2.79 -18.54 1.80
N GLU A 175 -3.08 -18.67 3.10
CA GLU A 175 -3.85 -19.76 3.67
C GLU A 175 -5.34 -19.71 3.30
N ASP A 176 -5.92 -18.50 3.18
CA ASP A 176 -7.35 -18.32 2.86
C ASP A 176 -7.73 -18.84 1.45
N GLU A 177 -6.85 -18.67 0.45
CA GLU A 177 -7.11 -19.09 -0.93
C GLU A 177 -5.79 -19.33 -1.69
N PRO A 178 -5.71 -20.41 -2.50
CA PRO A 178 -4.46 -20.82 -3.14
C PRO A 178 -3.87 -19.75 -4.06
N CYS A 179 -2.57 -19.57 -3.96
CA CYS A 179 -1.80 -18.63 -4.76
C CYS A 179 -0.62 -19.36 -5.42
N VAL A 180 -0.39 -19.11 -6.70
CA VAL A 180 0.72 -19.73 -7.46
C VAL A 180 2.00 -18.90 -7.34
N CYS A 181 1.88 -17.59 -7.17
CA CYS A 181 3.00 -16.67 -7.10
C CYS A 181 2.61 -15.36 -6.42
N LEU A 182 3.47 -14.87 -5.53
CA LEU A 182 3.33 -13.56 -4.89
C LEU A 182 4.26 -12.55 -5.58
N TRP A 183 3.72 -11.45 -6.08
CA TRP A 183 4.52 -10.35 -6.65
C TRP A 183 4.86 -9.37 -5.53
N LEU A 184 6.15 -9.09 -5.34
CA LEU A 184 6.65 -8.10 -4.40
C LEU A 184 7.08 -6.86 -5.18
N ILE A 185 6.22 -5.85 -5.20
CA ILE A 185 6.42 -4.64 -5.99
C ILE A 185 6.85 -3.50 -5.07
N GLY A 186 8.08 -3.04 -5.24
CA GLY A 186 8.67 -1.98 -4.41
C GLY A 186 9.66 -2.51 -3.38
N LEU A 187 10.61 -1.66 -3.00
CA LEU A 187 11.70 -2.06 -2.12
C LEU A 187 11.21 -2.53 -0.73
N PRO A 188 10.23 -1.87 -0.08
CA PRO A 188 9.71 -2.36 1.19
C PRO A 188 9.05 -3.74 1.07
N ALA A 189 8.33 -4.03 -0.02
CA ALA A 189 7.75 -5.35 -0.24
C ALA A 189 8.85 -6.42 -0.39
N VAL A 190 9.87 -6.14 -1.22
CA VAL A 190 11.01 -7.06 -1.43
C VAL A 190 11.81 -7.28 -0.14
N ARG A 191 12.00 -6.23 0.66
CA ARG A 191 12.79 -6.28 1.90
C ARG A 191 12.07 -6.97 3.05
N PHE A 192 10.81 -6.60 3.30
CA PHE A 192 10.09 -7.05 4.49
C PHE A 192 9.23 -8.30 4.25
N ALA A 193 8.85 -8.61 3.01
CA ALA A 193 8.24 -9.90 2.70
C ALA A 193 9.27 -10.89 2.12
N GLY A 194 10.12 -10.41 1.21
CA GLY A 194 11.05 -11.25 0.43
C GLY A 194 12.45 -11.46 1.02
N GLU A 195 12.78 -10.82 2.15
CA GLU A 195 14.10 -10.88 2.80
C GLU A 195 15.28 -10.54 1.88
N ALA A 196 15.01 -9.71 0.87
CA ALA A 196 15.97 -9.37 -0.16
C ALA A 196 16.09 -7.85 -0.34
N ASN A 197 16.97 -7.42 -1.25
CA ASN A 197 17.20 -6.02 -1.57
C ASN A 197 17.00 -5.77 -3.07
N ALA A 198 17.27 -4.55 -3.53
CA ALA A 198 17.13 -4.15 -4.93
C ALA A 198 17.92 -5.04 -5.92
N GLU A 199 19.00 -5.69 -5.48
CA GLU A 199 19.77 -6.65 -6.29
C GLU A 199 18.98 -7.88 -6.72
N ALA A 200 17.89 -8.19 -6.02
CA ALA A 200 17.00 -9.31 -6.32
C ALA A 200 15.90 -8.95 -7.33
N TRP A 201 15.80 -7.70 -7.77
CA TRP A 201 14.80 -7.31 -8.77
C TRP A 201 14.84 -8.21 -10.00
N TYR A 202 13.66 -8.48 -10.54
CA TYR A 202 13.40 -9.32 -11.70
C TYR A 202 13.67 -10.82 -11.47
N ARG A 203 14.06 -11.23 -10.25
CA ARG A 203 14.28 -12.63 -9.89
C ARG A 203 13.11 -13.18 -9.10
N GLU A 204 12.91 -14.47 -9.25
CA GLU A 204 12.07 -15.25 -8.36
C GLU A 204 12.91 -15.72 -7.17
N LEU A 205 12.34 -15.60 -5.98
CA LEU A 205 12.93 -16.01 -4.70
C LEU A 205 12.02 -17.06 -4.07
N GLN A 206 12.61 -17.93 -3.26
CA GLN A 206 11.88 -18.85 -2.39
C GLN A 206 11.97 -18.31 -0.97
N VAL A 207 10.82 -18.00 -0.38
CA VAL A 207 10.71 -17.55 1.01
C VAL A 207 9.99 -18.63 1.78
N GLU A 208 10.55 -19.07 2.90
CA GLU A 208 10.02 -20.22 3.66
C GLU A 208 8.55 -20.03 4.08
N SER A 209 8.18 -18.83 4.52
CA SER A 209 6.83 -18.49 4.99
C SER A 209 5.82 -18.15 3.88
N LEU A 210 6.28 -17.79 2.68
CA LEU A 210 5.43 -17.26 1.59
C LEU A 210 5.50 -18.07 0.28
N GLY A 211 6.43 -19.01 0.17
CA GLY A 211 6.70 -19.80 -1.04
C GLY A 211 7.38 -18.98 -2.15
N SER A 212 6.88 -19.14 -3.38
CA SER A 212 7.42 -18.52 -4.59
C SER A 212 7.05 -17.03 -4.68
N VAL A 213 8.05 -16.15 -4.55
CA VAL A 213 7.86 -14.70 -4.65
C VAL A 213 8.65 -14.13 -5.83
N TRP A 214 8.08 -13.15 -6.53
CA TRP A 214 8.74 -12.46 -7.64
C TRP A 214 9.03 -11.01 -7.26
N ALA A 215 10.31 -10.64 -7.21
CA ALA A 215 10.75 -9.33 -6.77
C ALA A 215 10.77 -8.32 -7.93
N LEU A 216 10.14 -7.16 -7.72
CA LEU A 216 10.01 -6.10 -8.70
C LEU A 216 10.37 -4.73 -8.09
N PRO A 217 10.91 -3.80 -8.90
CA PRO A 217 11.00 -2.40 -8.52
C PRO A 217 9.61 -1.81 -8.29
N GLY A 218 9.55 -0.69 -7.55
CA GLY A 218 8.29 0.02 -7.30
C GLY A 218 7.68 0.58 -8.57
N LEU A 219 6.35 0.77 -8.57
CA LEU A 219 5.63 1.28 -9.75
C LEU A 219 6.08 2.68 -10.13
N GLU A 220 6.33 3.56 -9.14
CA GLU A 220 6.84 4.91 -9.38
C GLU A 220 8.21 4.86 -10.07
N LEU A 221 9.13 4.02 -9.57
CA LEU A 221 10.45 3.84 -10.18
C LEU A 221 10.36 3.31 -11.62
N LEU A 222 9.40 2.42 -11.91
CA LEU A 222 9.14 1.96 -13.27
C LEU A 222 8.58 3.05 -14.19
N MET A 223 7.89 4.05 -13.63
CA MET A 223 7.43 5.21 -14.38
C MET A 223 8.56 6.20 -14.65
N GLU A 224 9.40 6.47 -13.63
CA GLU A 224 10.55 7.36 -13.72
C GLU A 224 11.64 6.82 -14.65
N GLU A 225 11.86 5.50 -14.65
CA GLU A 225 12.88 4.82 -15.46
C GLU A 225 12.24 3.81 -16.43
N PRO A 226 11.66 4.26 -17.56
CA PRO A 226 10.96 3.39 -18.51
C PRO A 226 11.81 2.26 -19.08
N GLN A 227 13.15 2.39 -19.11
CA GLN A 227 14.03 1.33 -19.62
C GLN A 227 13.88 0.04 -18.80
N ARG A 228 13.58 0.13 -17.50
CA ARG A 228 13.37 -1.02 -16.60
C ARG A 228 12.17 -1.86 -16.98
N LYS A 229 11.18 -1.31 -17.70
CA LYS A 229 10.00 -2.07 -18.14
C LYS A 229 10.39 -3.21 -19.07
N ALA A 230 11.47 -3.08 -19.84
CA ALA A 230 11.98 -4.16 -20.68
C ALA A 230 12.48 -5.34 -19.84
N ASP A 231 13.21 -5.07 -18.74
CA ASP A 231 13.71 -6.10 -17.82
C ASP A 231 12.55 -6.79 -17.10
N VAL A 232 11.56 -6.01 -16.62
CA VAL A 232 10.32 -6.55 -16.04
C VAL A 232 9.63 -7.46 -17.04
N TRP A 233 9.43 -7.02 -18.28
CA TRP A 233 8.77 -7.83 -19.31
C TRP A 233 9.54 -9.12 -19.60
N GLN A 234 10.87 -9.07 -19.71
CA GLN A 234 11.68 -10.26 -19.93
C GLN A 234 11.58 -11.27 -18.78
N ALA A 235 11.62 -10.80 -17.54
CA ALA A 235 11.44 -11.65 -16.36
C ALA A 235 10.01 -12.20 -16.30
N MET A 236 9.01 -11.36 -16.55
CA MET A 236 7.60 -11.74 -16.55
C MET A 236 7.33 -12.87 -17.54
N ARG A 237 7.90 -12.81 -18.75
CA ARG A 237 7.76 -13.86 -19.77
C ARG A 237 8.20 -15.25 -19.31
N ARG A 238 9.19 -15.34 -18.42
CA ARG A 238 9.69 -16.62 -17.89
C ARG A 238 8.70 -17.23 -16.89
N LEU A 239 7.94 -16.39 -16.18
CA LEU A 239 7.02 -16.80 -15.13
C LEU A 239 5.57 -16.94 -15.61
N MET A 240 5.18 -16.23 -16.68
CA MET A 240 3.83 -16.23 -17.23
C MET A 240 3.23 -17.62 -17.47
N ALA A 241 4.06 -18.59 -17.88
CA ALA A 241 3.60 -19.97 -18.13
C ALA A 241 2.98 -20.64 -16.90
N ARG A 242 3.36 -20.22 -15.68
CA ARG A 242 2.84 -20.77 -14.42
C ARG A 242 1.54 -20.12 -13.98
N TRP A 243 1.33 -18.86 -14.34
CA TRP A 243 0.18 -18.08 -13.88
C TRP A 243 -1.04 -18.27 -14.78
N LYS A 244 -0.81 -18.47 -16.08
CA LYS A 244 -1.87 -18.79 -17.02
C LYS A 244 -2.46 -20.14 -16.65
N THR A 245 -3.76 -20.17 -16.44
CA THR A 245 -4.51 -21.42 -16.33
C THR A 245 -4.24 -22.25 -17.57
N THR A 246 -3.78 -23.49 -17.36
CA THR A 246 -4.00 -24.56 -18.33
C THR A 246 -5.49 -24.95 -18.22
N ASP A 247 -6.38 -24.03 -18.56
CA ASP A 247 -7.78 -24.36 -18.80
C ASP A 247 -7.90 -24.59 -20.31
N GLU A 248 -7.85 -25.87 -20.67
CA GLU A 248 -8.39 -26.41 -21.91
C GLU A 248 -9.93 -26.36 -21.88
#